data_AF-A0A6P2ALS4-F1
#
_entry.id   AF-A0A6P2ALS4-F1
#
_cell.length_a   1.000
_cell.length_b   1.000
_cell.length_c   1.000
_cell.angle_alpha   90.00
_cell.angle_beta   90.00
_cell.angle_gamma   90.00
#
_symmetry.space_group_name_H-M   'P 1'
#
loop_
_entity.id
_entity.type
_entity.pdbx_description
1 polymer ?
#
loop_
_entity_poly.entity_id
_entity_poly.type
_entity_poly.pdbx_seq_one_letter_code
_entity_poly.pdbx_strand_id
1 'polypeptide(L)'
;MRTGFTTAFATVLWALSLIPAQALQLGNQVIQFSEDTIIEFEIRRTQGANRSVVGIMRNPNSNPVKIPMFEEVKPFDDFGLPGRTDYLGTVAGGTIRAVEGNGVNIVATRSDSIIVEYRFRANTPYVFYMDVYTPTENRYINTLISTQVDATRFQGSLRDGNGIVMGWDDDGEGRVVGTGAVEVQGADRDFMDVTILVGGTEPCFSETAGGRPGPAVF
;
A
#
# COMPACT_ATOMS: atom_id res chain seq x y z
N MET A 1 21.17 -36.12 40.24
CA MET A 1 20.08 -35.83 39.28
C MET A 1 19.95 -34.32 39.13
N ARG A 2 20.35 -33.77 37.98
CA ARG A 2 20.02 -32.40 37.55
C ARG A 2 19.68 -32.50 36.07
N THR A 3 18.39 -32.45 35.76
CA THR A 3 17.86 -32.44 34.39
C THR A 3 17.79 -30.99 33.93
N GLY A 4 18.64 -30.61 32.98
CA GLY A 4 18.55 -29.35 32.26
C GLY A 4 17.49 -29.47 31.16
N PHE A 5 16.54 -28.54 31.12
CA PHE A 5 15.64 -28.35 30.00
C PHE A 5 16.32 -27.41 29.00
N THR A 6 16.71 -27.95 27.85
CA THR A 6 17.18 -27.17 26.70
C THR A 6 15.97 -26.81 25.85
N THR A 7 15.52 -25.56 25.92
CA THR A 7 14.45 -25.05 25.06
C THR A 7 15.03 -24.81 23.67
N ALA A 8 14.71 -25.67 22.71
CA ALA A 8 15.06 -25.46 21.32
C ALA A 8 14.10 -24.42 20.70
N PHE A 9 14.63 -23.28 20.26
CA PHE A 9 13.89 -22.36 19.41
C PHE A 9 13.75 -22.99 18.01
N ALA A 10 12.53 -23.37 17.64
CA ALA A 10 12.22 -23.78 16.28
C ALA A 10 12.10 -22.52 15.42
N THR A 11 13.15 -22.19 14.68
CA THR A 11 13.08 -21.29 13.52
C THR A 11 12.22 -21.95 12.45
N VAL A 12 10.96 -21.53 12.35
CA VAL A 12 10.09 -21.88 11.23
C VAL A 12 10.51 -21.02 10.05
N LEU A 13 11.37 -21.58 9.19
CA LEU A 13 11.66 -21.05 7.86
C LEU A 13 10.45 -21.40 6.99
N TRP A 14 9.54 -20.45 6.78
CA TRP A 14 8.42 -20.66 5.86
C TRP A 14 8.93 -20.74 4.43
N ALA A 15 8.58 -21.84 3.78
CA ALA A 15 8.94 -22.16 2.42
C ALA A 15 8.37 -21.10 1.45
N LEU A 16 9.27 -20.45 0.72
CA LEU A 16 8.92 -19.68 -0.47
C LEU A 16 8.30 -20.64 -1.48
N SER A 17 6.98 -20.60 -1.65
CA SER A 17 6.33 -21.27 -2.77
C SER A 17 6.87 -20.66 -4.06
N LEU A 18 7.55 -21.47 -4.86
CA LEU A 18 8.01 -21.15 -6.21
C LEU A 18 6.78 -20.85 -7.08
N ILE A 19 6.41 -19.57 -7.18
CA ILE A 19 5.36 -19.11 -8.10
C ILE A 19 5.86 -19.44 -9.52
N PRO A 20 5.13 -20.24 -10.31
CA PRO A 20 5.54 -20.53 -11.67
C PRO A 20 5.64 -19.23 -12.47
N ALA A 21 6.75 -19.09 -13.22
CA ALA A 21 7.20 -17.89 -13.92
C ALA A 21 6.35 -17.47 -15.14
N GLN A 22 5.03 -17.66 -15.11
CA GLN A 22 4.16 -16.72 -15.81
C GLN A 22 4.18 -15.45 -14.98
N ALA A 23 5.18 -14.61 -15.26
CA ALA A 23 5.47 -13.40 -14.51
C ALA A 23 4.19 -12.70 -14.10
N LEU A 24 3.97 -12.67 -12.79
CA LEU A 24 2.85 -11.99 -12.15
C LEU A 24 2.89 -10.53 -12.58
N GLN A 25 2.16 -10.17 -13.64
CA GLN A 25 2.18 -8.82 -14.17
C GLN A 25 1.11 -8.02 -13.43
N LEU A 26 1.50 -7.45 -12.30
CA LEU A 26 0.74 -6.39 -11.65
C LEU A 26 0.99 -5.08 -12.41
N GLY A 27 -0.01 -4.20 -12.46
CA GLY A 27 0.08 -2.95 -13.21
C GLY A 27 -1.28 -2.31 -13.45
N ASN A 28 -1.34 -1.40 -14.42
CA ASN A 28 -2.56 -0.71 -14.84
C ASN A 28 -3.48 -1.59 -15.71
N GLN A 29 -3.76 -2.81 -15.24
CA GLN A 29 -4.60 -3.80 -15.92
C GLN A 29 -5.43 -4.59 -14.93
N VAL A 30 -6.45 -5.30 -15.44
CA VAL A 30 -7.18 -6.28 -14.63
C VAL A 30 -6.24 -7.44 -14.30
N ILE A 31 -6.15 -7.76 -13.02
CA ILE A 31 -5.35 -8.84 -12.46
C ILE A 31 -6.22 -10.08 -12.40
N GLN A 32 -5.72 -11.19 -12.93
CA GLN A 32 -6.38 -12.48 -12.82
C GLN A 32 -5.32 -13.58 -12.79
N PHE A 33 -5.37 -14.41 -11.76
CA PHE A 33 -4.47 -15.54 -11.59
C PHE A 33 -5.13 -16.83 -12.08
N SER A 34 -4.35 -17.75 -12.62
CA SER A 34 -4.84 -19.09 -12.99
C SER A 34 -5.04 -20.01 -11.79
N GLU A 35 -4.41 -19.68 -10.66
CA GLU A 35 -4.45 -20.42 -9.41
C GLU A 35 -4.65 -19.48 -8.21
N ASP A 36 -5.05 -20.03 -7.07
CA ASP A 36 -5.16 -19.26 -5.84
C ASP A 36 -3.77 -18.72 -5.46
N THR A 37 -3.69 -17.41 -5.24
CA THR A 37 -2.42 -16.70 -5.04
C THR A 37 -2.52 -15.84 -3.79
N ILE A 38 -1.54 -15.93 -2.90
CA ILE A 38 -1.42 -15.03 -1.74
C ILE A 38 -0.35 -14.00 -2.07
N ILE A 39 -0.65 -12.72 -1.80
CA ILE A 39 0.30 -11.62 -1.97
C ILE A 39 0.33 -10.80 -0.68
N GLU A 40 1.53 -10.46 -0.25
CA GLU A 40 1.81 -9.51 0.83
C GLU A 40 1.78 -8.08 0.30
N PHE A 41 1.20 -7.18 1.08
CA PHE A 41 1.12 -5.76 0.83
C PHE A 41 1.66 -5.05 2.05
N GLU A 42 2.63 -4.17 1.81
CA GLU A 42 3.26 -3.37 2.84
C GLU A 42 2.98 -1.89 2.58
N ILE A 43 2.34 -1.19 3.51
CA ILE A 43 2.20 0.27 3.41
C ILE A 43 3.57 0.92 3.68
N ARG A 44 4.06 1.73 2.73
CA ARG A 44 5.42 2.30 2.74
C ARG A 44 5.47 3.80 2.93
N ARG A 45 4.39 4.50 2.58
CA ARG A 45 4.23 5.94 2.83
C ARG A 45 2.76 6.32 2.73
N THR A 46 2.32 7.26 3.55
CA THR A 46 1.19 8.11 3.20
C THR A 46 1.56 9.57 3.43
N GLN A 47 1.23 10.42 2.44
CA GLN A 47 1.55 11.84 2.37
C GLN A 47 0.42 12.66 1.73
N GLY A 48 -0.76 12.08 1.50
CA GLY A 48 -1.87 12.78 0.85
C GLY A 48 -2.53 13.85 1.71
N ALA A 49 -3.11 14.83 1.02
CA ALA A 49 -3.94 15.87 1.61
C ALA A 49 -5.33 15.37 1.99
N ASN A 50 -5.82 14.33 1.31
CA ASN A 50 -7.10 13.69 1.59
C ASN A 50 -6.92 12.42 2.42
N ARG A 51 -8.05 11.91 2.91
CA ARG A 51 -8.04 10.66 3.65
C ARG A 51 -8.43 9.53 2.71
N SER A 52 -7.56 8.54 2.60
CA SER A 52 -7.72 7.47 1.62
C SER A 52 -7.99 6.08 2.23
N VAL A 53 -8.70 5.24 1.47
CA VAL A 53 -8.88 3.80 1.76
C VAL A 53 -8.40 3.02 0.56
N VAL A 54 -7.31 2.25 0.73
CA VAL A 54 -6.71 1.48 -0.35
C VAL A 54 -7.03 0.00 -0.17
N GLY A 55 -7.35 -0.66 -1.28
CA GLY A 55 -7.73 -2.06 -1.25
C GLY A 55 -7.77 -2.73 -2.61
N ILE A 56 -8.42 -3.89 -2.61
CA ILE A 56 -8.64 -4.71 -3.80
C ILE A 56 -10.12 -4.70 -4.14
N MET A 57 -10.45 -4.51 -5.42
CA MET A 57 -11.80 -4.64 -5.93
C MET A 57 -11.90 -5.94 -6.73
N ARG A 58 -12.78 -6.83 -6.30
CA ARG A 58 -13.11 -8.08 -6.99
C ARG A 58 -14.25 -7.86 -7.97
N ASN A 59 -14.20 -8.49 -9.14
CA ASN A 59 -15.25 -8.40 -10.17
C ASN A 59 -15.59 -6.97 -10.62
N PRO A 60 -14.59 -6.16 -11.01
CA PRO A 60 -14.75 -4.72 -11.25
C PRO A 60 -15.81 -4.38 -12.33
N ASN A 61 -16.04 -5.28 -13.31
CA ASN A 61 -16.89 -5.02 -14.46
C ASN A 61 -18.33 -5.56 -14.35
N SER A 62 -18.70 -6.22 -13.25
CA SER A 62 -20.02 -6.88 -13.15
C SER A 62 -20.71 -6.64 -11.81
N ASN A 63 -20.08 -7.05 -10.71
CA ASN A 63 -20.58 -6.85 -9.36
C ASN A 63 -19.39 -6.52 -8.47
N PRO A 64 -18.90 -5.27 -8.48
CA PRO A 64 -17.68 -4.89 -7.80
C PRO A 64 -17.84 -5.07 -6.30
N VAL A 65 -16.92 -5.82 -5.70
CA VAL A 65 -16.81 -5.96 -4.24
C VAL A 65 -15.48 -5.38 -3.80
N LYS A 66 -15.54 -4.25 -3.10
CA LYS A 66 -14.37 -3.61 -2.48
C LYS A 66 -13.96 -4.35 -1.22
N ILE A 67 -12.66 -4.56 -1.08
CA ILE A 67 -12.02 -5.25 0.04
C ILE A 67 -10.92 -4.31 0.52
N PRO A 68 -11.22 -3.47 1.52
CA PRO A 68 -10.25 -2.55 2.10
C PRO A 68 -9.09 -3.32 2.71
N MET A 69 -7.88 -2.80 2.56
CA MET A 69 -6.66 -3.35 3.18
C MET A 69 -6.04 -2.36 4.14
N PHE A 70 -5.96 -1.10 3.72
CA PHE A 70 -5.45 0.01 4.51
C PHE A 70 -6.44 1.16 4.50
N GLU A 71 -6.60 1.79 5.63
CA GLU A 71 -7.43 2.98 5.79
C GLU A 71 -6.64 4.04 6.53
N GLU A 72 -6.62 5.23 5.95
CA GLU A 72 -6.19 6.41 6.66
C GLU A 72 -7.26 6.82 7.66
N VAL A 73 -6.87 6.95 8.93
CA VAL A 73 -7.74 7.47 9.99
C VAL A 73 -7.83 9.00 9.88
N LYS A 74 -6.75 9.63 9.41
CA LYS A 74 -6.57 11.05 9.16
C LYS A 74 -5.57 11.26 8.02
N PRO A 75 -5.74 12.31 7.17
CA PRO A 75 -4.79 12.62 6.12
C PRO A 75 -3.43 12.99 6.70
N PHE A 76 -2.36 12.65 6.00
CA PHE A 76 -1.02 12.90 6.50
C PHE A 76 -0.67 14.39 6.54
N ASP A 77 -1.05 15.18 5.54
CA ASP A 77 -0.66 16.60 5.49
C ASP A 77 -1.14 17.45 6.67
N ASP A 78 -2.28 17.08 7.25
CA ASP A 78 -2.88 17.84 8.36
C ASP A 78 -2.44 17.33 9.74
N PHE A 79 -1.97 16.08 9.84
CA PHE A 79 -1.77 15.39 11.12
C PHE A 79 -0.39 14.74 11.27
N GLY A 80 0.32 14.50 10.17
CA GLY A 80 1.64 13.91 10.12
C GLY A 80 2.73 14.87 10.60
N LEU A 81 3.91 14.31 10.90
CA LEU A 81 5.10 15.09 11.19
C LEU A 81 6.02 15.10 9.96
N PRO A 82 6.51 16.28 9.52
CA PRO A 82 7.43 16.36 8.40
C PRO A 82 8.63 15.40 8.57
N GLY A 83 8.92 14.62 7.52
CA GLY A 83 10.03 13.67 7.50
C GLY A 83 9.82 12.38 8.33
N ARG A 84 8.59 12.08 8.77
CA ARG A 84 8.23 10.82 9.43
C ARG A 84 7.01 10.20 8.77
N THR A 85 6.91 8.88 8.80
CA THR A 85 5.68 8.15 8.51
C THR A 85 4.90 7.92 9.81
N ASP A 86 3.60 8.22 9.87
CA ASP A 86 2.85 8.20 11.13
C ASP A 86 1.89 6.99 11.30
N TYR A 87 2.35 5.78 10.96
CA TYR A 87 1.51 4.56 10.96
C TYR A 87 0.86 4.23 12.30
N LEU A 88 1.56 4.46 13.41
CA LEU A 88 1.05 4.18 14.77
C LEU A 88 0.71 5.45 15.55
N GLY A 89 1.11 6.62 15.06
CA GLY A 89 0.42 7.87 15.37
C GLY A 89 1.03 8.74 16.46
N THR A 90 1.18 10.01 16.09
CA THR A 90 1.04 11.24 16.89
C THR A 90 -0.42 11.50 17.32
N VAL A 91 -1.35 10.74 16.76
CA VAL A 91 -2.75 10.57 17.18
C VAL A 91 -2.97 9.15 17.69
N ALA A 92 -3.93 8.95 18.60
CA ALA A 92 -4.21 7.63 19.15
C ALA A 92 -4.62 6.64 18.04
N GLY A 93 -3.74 5.71 17.70
CA GLY A 93 -3.98 4.65 16.72
C GLY A 93 -3.43 4.90 15.32
N GLY A 94 -2.62 5.93 15.08
CA GLY A 94 -1.98 6.13 13.76
C GLY A 94 -2.74 7.03 12.80
N THR A 95 -2.02 7.51 11.77
CA THR A 95 -2.65 8.00 10.54
C THR A 95 -3.16 6.84 9.70
N ILE A 96 -2.63 5.62 9.86
CA ILE A 96 -3.01 4.43 9.10
C ILE A 96 -3.42 3.29 10.02
N ARG A 97 -4.45 2.55 9.61
CA ARG A 97 -4.75 1.23 10.16
C ARG A 97 -4.89 0.20 9.05
N ALA A 98 -4.52 -1.04 9.36
CA ALA A 98 -4.96 -2.17 8.55
C ALA A 98 -6.43 -2.49 8.82
N VAL A 99 -7.12 -2.97 7.79
CA VAL A 99 -8.51 -3.40 7.88
C VAL A 99 -8.55 -4.92 7.92
N GLU A 100 -8.96 -5.50 9.05
CA GLU A 100 -9.19 -6.94 9.16
C GLU A 100 -10.56 -7.32 8.55
N GLY A 101 -10.59 -8.36 7.73
CA GLY A 101 -11.84 -8.89 7.18
C GLY A 101 -11.67 -9.60 5.83
N ASN A 102 -12.73 -10.24 5.33
CA ASN A 102 -12.87 -10.80 3.96
C ASN A 102 -11.59 -11.26 3.21
N GLY A 103 -10.72 -12.03 3.87
CA GLY A 103 -9.51 -12.60 3.26
C GLY A 103 -8.26 -11.72 3.32
N VAL A 104 -8.31 -10.59 4.03
CA VAL A 104 -7.17 -9.78 4.45
C VAL A 104 -6.74 -10.21 5.85
N ASN A 105 -5.47 -10.55 6.01
CA ASN A 105 -4.88 -10.92 7.30
C ASN A 105 -3.72 -9.96 7.62
N ILE A 106 -3.67 -9.43 8.84
CA ILE A 106 -2.51 -8.68 9.31
C ILE A 106 -1.39 -9.66 9.60
N VAL A 107 -0.25 -9.47 8.95
CA VAL A 107 0.94 -10.33 9.07
C VAL A 107 1.90 -9.76 10.09
N ALA A 108 2.16 -8.46 9.98
CA ALA A 108 3.10 -7.76 10.82
C ALA A 108 2.72 -6.28 10.94
N THR A 109 2.95 -5.74 12.12
CA THR A 109 2.92 -4.31 12.37
C THR A 109 4.28 -3.91 12.93
N ARG A 110 4.92 -2.95 12.28
CA ARG A 110 6.23 -2.39 12.63
C ARG A 110 6.05 -0.92 13.00
N SER A 111 7.11 -0.32 13.54
CA SER A 111 7.11 1.12 13.85
C SER A 111 6.95 2.01 12.62
N ASP A 112 7.32 1.49 11.46
CA ASP A 112 7.47 2.20 10.18
C ASP A 112 6.69 1.53 9.05
N SER A 113 5.80 0.58 9.34
CA SER A 113 5.12 -0.19 8.30
C SER A 113 4.02 -1.09 8.86
N ILE A 114 3.01 -1.38 8.05
CA ILE A 114 1.98 -2.38 8.31
C ILE A 114 1.92 -3.32 7.11
N ILE A 115 1.96 -4.63 7.38
CA ILE A 115 1.97 -5.67 6.36
C ILE A 115 0.69 -6.49 6.49
N VAL A 116 -0.04 -6.60 5.38
CA VAL A 116 -1.22 -7.46 5.26
C VAL A 116 -1.04 -8.45 4.11
N GLU A 117 -1.66 -9.62 4.22
CA GLU A 117 -1.77 -10.58 3.14
C GLU A 117 -3.19 -10.61 2.62
N TYR A 118 -3.33 -10.78 1.29
CA TYR A 118 -4.61 -11.10 0.68
C TYR A 118 -4.52 -12.34 -0.20
N ARG A 119 -5.53 -13.22 -0.09
CA ARG A 119 -5.69 -14.39 -0.95
C ARG A 119 -6.58 -14.06 -2.14
N PHE A 120 -5.96 -13.95 -3.31
CA PHE A 120 -6.63 -13.92 -4.60
C PHE A 120 -7.10 -15.32 -4.99
N ARG A 121 -8.33 -15.39 -5.50
CA ARG A 121 -8.92 -16.64 -6.00
C ARG A 121 -8.57 -16.83 -7.47
N ALA A 122 -8.30 -18.06 -7.85
CA ALA A 122 -8.11 -18.45 -9.24
C ALA A 122 -9.28 -17.96 -10.13
N ASN A 123 -8.95 -17.56 -11.34
CA ASN A 123 -9.86 -17.17 -12.42
C ASN A 123 -10.87 -16.07 -12.02
N THR A 124 -10.53 -15.27 -11.02
CA THR A 124 -11.35 -14.15 -10.56
C THR A 124 -10.65 -12.84 -10.97
N PRO A 125 -11.36 -11.90 -11.62
CA PRO A 125 -10.78 -10.62 -12.00
C PRO A 125 -10.72 -9.65 -10.80
N TYR A 126 -9.60 -8.95 -10.68
CA TYR A 126 -9.31 -7.98 -9.64
C TYR A 126 -8.70 -6.71 -10.21
N VAL A 127 -8.86 -5.60 -9.50
CA VAL A 127 -8.09 -4.35 -9.68
C VAL A 127 -7.73 -3.80 -8.30
N PHE A 128 -6.72 -2.94 -8.22
CA PHE A 128 -6.50 -2.14 -7.02
C PHE A 128 -7.37 -0.88 -7.08
N TYR A 129 -7.77 -0.38 -5.92
CA TYR A 129 -8.53 0.86 -5.83
C TYR A 129 -8.08 1.70 -4.64
N MET A 130 -8.34 3.01 -4.74
CA MET A 130 -8.26 3.95 -3.64
C MET A 130 -9.54 4.78 -3.57
N ASP A 131 -10.25 4.70 -2.45
CA ASP A 131 -11.38 5.59 -2.17
C ASP A 131 -10.86 6.83 -1.46
N VAL A 132 -11.21 8.00 -1.97
CA VAL A 132 -10.77 9.29 -1.46
C VAL A 132 -11.91 9.95 -0.70
N TYR A 133 -11.60 10.48 0.48
CA TYR A 133 -12.55 11.16 1.36
C TYR A 133 -12.01 12.50 1.81
N THR A 134 -12.91 13.44 2.10
CA THR A 134 -12.55 14.73 2.70
C THR A 134 -11.81 14.52 4.04
N PRO A 135 -10.79 15.34 4.36
CA PRO A 135 -9.97 15.25 5.58
C PRO A 135 -10.71 15.10 6.90
N THR A 136 -11.77 15.89 7.09
CA THR A 136 -12.40 16.12 8.40
C THR A 136 -13.82 15.55 8.50
N GLU A 137 -14.60 15.64 7.42
CA GLU A 137 -16.02 15.26 7.39
C GLU A 137 -16.27 13.80 6.94
N ASN A 138 -15.23 13.06 6.54
CA ASN A 138 -15.37 11.67 6.05
C ASN A 138 -16.35 11.58 4.86
N ARG A 139 -16.50 12.64 4.07
CA ARG A 139 -17.36 12.63 2.89
C ARG A 139 -16.62 12.02 1.72
N TYR A 140 -17.25 11.06 1.07
CA TYR A 140 -16.70 10.40 -0.12
C TYR A 140 -16.57 11.40 -1.28
N ILE A 141 -15.42 11.38 -1.95
CA ILE A 141 -15.11 12.23 -3.11
C ILE A 141 -15.14 11.38 -4.38
N ASN A 142 -14.21 10.42 -4.51
CA ASN A 142 -14.06 9.59 -5.71
C ASN A 142 -13.43 8.22 -5.40
N THR A 143 -13.45 7.31 -6.38
CA THR A 143 -12.69 6.05 -6.39
C THR A 143 -11.70 6.10 -7.55
N LEU A 144 -10.43 6.03 -7.23
CA LEU A 144 -9.35 5.80 -8.19
C LEU A 144 -9.18 4.30 -8.40
N ILE A 145 -9.00 3.88 -9.65
CA ILE A 145 -8.88 2.45 -10.02
C ILE A 145 -7.59 2.25 -10.80
N SER A 146 -6.83 1.21 -10.48
CA SER A 146 -5.49 1.00 -11.06
C SER A 146 -5.46 0.87 -12.58
N THR A 147 -6.56 0.46 -13.21
CA THR A 147 -6.68 0.39 -14.68
C THR A 147 -6.74 1.76 -15.35
N GLN A 148 -6.93 2.85 -14.60
CA GLN A 148 -6.84 4.21 -15.08
C GLN A 148 -5.37 4.64 -15.03
N VAL A 149 -4.80 4.98 -16.20
CA VAL A 149 -3.35 5.19 -16.35
C VAL A 149 -2.82 6.34 -15.48
N ASP A 150 -3.65 7.36 -15.25
CA ASP A 150 -3.27 8.54 -14.47
C ASP A 150 -3.59 8.43 -12.98
N ALA A 151 -4.17 7.30 -12.53
CA ALA A 151 -4.61 7.12 -11.14
C ALA A 151 -3.60 6.37 -10.27
N THR A 152 -2.71 5.59 -10.89
CA THR A 152 -1.77 4.73 -10.17
C THR A 152 -0.52 4.51 -10.98
N ARG A 153 0.63 4.51 -10.31
CA ARG A 153 1.91 4.19 -10.92
C ARG A 153 2.48 2.91 -10.31
N PHE A 154 3.00 2.03 -11.16
CA PHE A 154 3.68 0.81 -10.75
C PHE A 154 5.15 0.86 -11.16
N GLN A 155 6.04 0.53 -10.23
CA GLN A 155 7.48 0.46 -10.47
C GLN A 155 8.07 -0.79 -9.83
N GLY A 156 8.93 -1.50 -10.58
CA GLY A 156 9.58 -2.72 -10.10
C GLY A 156 9.07 -3.97 -10.80
N SER A 157 9.37 -5.12 -10.21
CA SER A 157 9.10 -6.44 -10.79
C SER A 157 9.13 -7.49 -9.70
N LEU A 158 8.14 -8.39 -9.72
CA LEU A 158 8.12 -9.56 -8.85
C LEU A 158 9.11 -10.64 -9.27
N ARG A 159 9.67 -10.58 -10.49
CA ARG A 159 10.61 -11.60 -11.00
C ARG A 159 11.91 -11.66 -10.23
N ASP A 160 12.35 -10.53 -9.70
CA ASP A 160 13.66 -10.39 -9.05
C ASP A 160 13.56 -10.45 -7.52
N GLY A 161 12.39 -10.79 -6.98
CA GLY A 161 12.11 -10.81 -5.53
C GLY A 161 12.01 -9.42 -4.88
N ASN A 162 12.22 -8.36 -5.66
CA ASN A 162 12.30 -6.97 -5.19
C ASN A 162 10.93 -6.30 -4.94
N GLY A 163 9.85 -6.95 -5.36
CA GLY A 163 8.50 -6.40 -5.24
C GLY A 163 8.12 -5.39 -6.32
N ILE A 164 6.90 -4.88 -6.22
CA ILE A 164 6.37 -3.79 -7.05
C ILE A 164 5.88 -2.69 -6.13
N VAL A 165 6.44 -1.49 -6.28
CA VAL A 165 5.92 -0.29 -5.62
C VAL A 165 4.72 0.21 -6.42
N MET A 166 3.59 0.32 -5.75
CA MET A 166 2.33 0.88 -6.23
C MET A 166 2.10 2.23 -5.55
N GLY A 167 2.20 3.30 -6.32
CA GLY A 167 1.99 4.68 -5.86
C GLY A 167 0.65 5.24 -6.35
N TRP A 168 -0.01 5.98 -5.48
CA TRP A 168 -1.26 6.69 -5.72
C TRP A 168 -1.09 8.18 -5.47
N ASP A 169 -1.88 8.97 -6.15
CA ASP A 169 -2.02 10.42 -6.00
C ASP A 169 -3.51 10.69 -5.73
N ASP A 170 -3.84 11.34 -4.61
CA ASP A 170 -5.17 11.80 -4.25
C ASP A 170 -5.33 13.33 -4.25
N ASP A 171 -4.28 14.04 -4.69
CA ASP A 171 -4.29 15.47 -4.96
C ASP A 171 -4.98 15.79 -6.30
N GLY A 172 -5.55 16.99 -6.39
CA GLY A 172 -6.41 17.37 -7.53
C GLY A 172 -7.90 17.10 -7.34
N GLU A 173 -8.30 16.28 -6.37
CA GLU A 173 -9.71 15.94 -6.10
C GLU A 173 -10.44 17.00 -5.25
N GLY A 174 -9.67 17.94 -4.69
CA GLY A 174 -10.17 19.11 -3.96
C GLY A 174 -10.43 18.87 -2.48
N ARG A 175 -10.02 19.84 -1.66
CA ARG A 175 -10.13 19.83 -0.21
C ARG A 175 -11.24 20.76 0.26
N VAL A 176 -12.11 20.28 1.15
CA VAL A 176 -13.03 21.17 1.86
C VAL A 176 -12.24 21.92 2.94
N VAL A 177 -12.10 23.23 2.79
CA VAL A 177 -11.42 24.09 3.78
C VAL A 177 -12.39 24.57 4.85
N GLY A 178 -11.87 25.15 5.94
CA GLY A 178 -12.65 25.55 7.12
C GLY A 178 -13.80 26.55 6.86
N THR A 179 -13.89 27.12 5.66
CA THR A 179 -15.00 27.96 5.20
C THR A 179 -16.15 27.19 4.56
N GLY A 180 -16.00 25.87 4.35
CA GLY A 180 -16.93 25.01 3.61
C GLY A 180 -16.76 25.07 2.08
N ALA A 181 -15.80 25.85 1.58
CA ALA A 181 -15.44 25.88 0.17
C ALA A 181 -14.59 24.66 -0.22
N VAL A 182 -14.69 24.22 -1.48
CA VAL A 182 -13.79 23.22 -2.07
C VAL A 182 -12.63 23.94 -2.74
N GLU A 183 -11.42 23.76 -2.22
CA GLU A 183 -10.18 24.22 -2.83
C GLU A 183 -9.55 23.06 -3.62
N VAL A 184 -9.52 23.19 -4.94
CA VAL A 184 -8.78 22.26 -5.79
C VAL A 184 -7.30 22.64 -5.71
N GLN A 185 -6.51 21.84 -4.99
CA GLN A 185 -5.06 21.87 -5.15
C GLN A 185 -4.72 21.26 -6.51
N GLY A 186 -3.70 21.79 -7.19
CA GLY A 186 -3.26 21.19 -8.44
C GLY A 186 -2.59 19.86 -8.15
N ALA A 187 -3.03 18.78 -8.81
CA ALA A 187 -2.36 17.49 -8.74
C ALA A 187 -0.88 17.64 -9.14
N ASP A 188 0.04 17.24 -8.28
CA ASP A 188 1.48 17.30 -8.53
C ASP A 188 2.01 16.04 -9.24
N ARG A 189 1.23 14.95 -9.25
CA ARG A 189 1.41 13.74 -10.07
C ARG A 189 2.72 13.01 -9.82
N ASP A 190 3.22 13.05 -8.61
CA ASP A 190 4.38 12.26 -8.21
C ASP A 190 4.04 10.87 -7.66
N PHE A 191 2.75 10.61 -7.38
CA PHE A 191 2.20 9.34 -6.90
C PHE A 191 2.78 8.89 -5.55
N MET A 192 3.09 9.83 -4.65
CA MET A 192 3.63 9.52 -3.32
C MET A 192 2.66 9.70 -2.16
N ASP A 193 1.41 10.07 -2.41
CA ASP A 193 0.37 10.27 -1.40
C ASP A 193 0.01 8.99 -0.68
N VAL A 194 -0.02 7.87 -1.40
CA VAL A 194 -0.04 6.54 -0.80
C VAL A 194 0.87 5.62 -1.59
N THR A 195 1.88 5.03 -0.95
CA THR A 195 2.74 4.02 -1.58
C THR A 195 2.65 2.69 -0.85
N ILE A 196 2.50 1.62 -1.63
CA ILE A 196 2.38 0.25 -1.16
C ILE A 196 3.40 -0.60 -1.90
N LEU A 197 4.23 -1.34 -1.15
CA LEU A 197 5.05 -2.41 -1.72
C LEU A 197 4.20 -3.67 -1.85
N VAL A 198 4.11 -4.21 -3.05
CA VAL A 198 3.33 -5.38 -3.41
C VAL A 198 4.27 -6.54 -3.69
N GLY A 199 4.23 -7.55 -2.83
CA GLY A 199 5.10 -8.71 -2.85
C GLY A 199 6.59 -8.38 -2.69
N GLY A 200 7.41 -9.41 -2.42
CA GLY A 200 8.87 -9.29 -2.37
C GLY A 200 9.41 -8.47 -1.18
N THR A 201 10.69 -8.11 -1.26
CA THR A 201 11.40 -7.24 -0.30
C THR A 201 12.11 -6.13 -1.06
N GLU A 202 11.93 -4.86 -0.68
CA GLU A 202 12.47 -3.73 -1.43
C GLU A 202 14.03 -3.73 -1.46
N PRO A 203 14.68 -3.55 -2.62
CA PRO A 203 16.04 -3.02 -2.67
C PRO A 203 15.96 -1.51 -2.41
N CYS A 204 16.68 -1.03 -1.41
CA CYS A 204 16.66 0.35 -0.91
C CYS A 204 16.48 1.41 -2.02
N PHE A 205 15.48 2.28 -1.88
CA PHE A 205 15.30 3.45 -2.74
C PHE A 205 16.57 4.33 -2.69
N SER A 206 17.30 4.43 -3.80
CA SER A 206 18.24 5.53 -4.01
C SER A 206 17.42 6.73 -4.46
N GLU A 207 17.04 7.58 -3.51
CA GLU A 207 16.75 8.98 -3.81
C GLU A 207 17.98 9.57 -4.47
N THR A 208 18.07 9.46 -5.79
CA THR A 208 19.03 10.23 -6.56
C THR A 208 18.43 11.62 -6.72
N ALA A 209 18.36 12.33 -5.60
CA ALA A 209 18.39 13.79 -5.60
C ALA A 209 19.67 14.20 -6.34
N GLY A 210 19.58 15.27 -7.13
CA GLY A 210 20.69 15.86 -7.86
C GLY A 210 21.81 16.38 -6.94
N GLY A 211 22.63 15.47 -6.42
CA GLY A 211 23.79 15.74 -5.60
C GLY A 211 25.03 15.07 -6.19
N ARG A 212 26.03 15.90 -6.49
CA ARG A 212 27.33 15.53 -7.10
C ARG A 212 27.96 14.25 -6.51
N PRO A 213 28.71 13.48 -7.33
CA PRO A 213 29.47 12.34 -6.85
C PRO A 213 30.60 12.80 -5.92
N GLY A 214 30.54 12.40 -4.65
CA GLY A 214 31.69 12.35 -3.75
C GLY A 214 32.48 11.06 -3.98
N PRO A 215 33.81 11.05 -3.75
CA PRO A 215 34.66 9.96 -4.18
C PRO A 215 34.52 8.74 -3.27
N ALA A 216 34.51 7.56 -3.90
CA ALA A 216 34.60 6.28 -3.23
C ALA A 216 35.94 6.16 -2.48
N VAL A 217 35.87 5.65 -1.26
CA VAL A 217 37.04 5.13 -0.53
C VAL A 217 36.74 3.66 -0.24
N PHE A 218 37.74 2.84 -0.57
CA PHE A 218 37.75 1.37 -0.60
C PHE A 218 37.33 0.70 0.71
#